data_AF-A0A542RL51-F1
#
_entry.id   AF-A0A542RL51-F1
#
_cell.length_a   1.000
_cell.length_b   1.000
_cell.length_c   1.000
_cell.angle_alpha   90.00
_cell.angle_beta   90.00
_cell.angle_gamma   90.00
#
_symmetry.space_group_name_H-M   'P 1'
#
loop_
_entity.id
_entity.type
_entity.pdbx_description
1 polymer ?
#
loop_
_entity_poly.entity_id
_entity_poly.type
_entity_poly.pdbx_seq_one_letter_code
_entity_poly.pdbx_strand_id
1 'polypeptide(L)'
;MRDDMKEWTEVSSLLEQLLSASKELRSKIFADDDDIEGWTGLIDQREEIIKQISKLQNQGAIVTNEDKERYLQKVYEIDLQVFPLLEKKYDNLDRQSKNIQKSIMVGAKYGSYGNINPYGAYFDKRN
;
A
#
# COMPACT_ATOMS: atom_id res chain seq x y z
N MET A 1 28.17 -7.08 -27.91
CA MET A 1 28.48 -5.74 -27.35
C MET A 1 27.30 -4.76 -27.45
N ARG A 2 26.03 -5.22 -27.55
CA ARG A 2 24.84 -4.33 -27.67
C ARG A 2 23.69 -4.66 -26.71
N ASP A 3 23.58 -5.87 -26.17
CA ASP A 3 22.52 -6.22 -25.20
C ASP A 3 22.89 -5.82 -23.76
N ASP A 4 24.12 -6.10 -23.33
CA ASP A 4 24.56 -5.86 -21.94
C ASP A 4 24.39 -4.40 -21.47
N MET A 5 24.54 -3.45 -22.39
CA MET A 5 24.42 -2.01 -22.07
C MET A 5 22.96 -1.52 -22.02
N LYS A 6 22.04 -2.26 -22.65
CA LYS A 6 20.61 -1.95 -22.65
C LYS A 6 19.93 -2.47 -21.38
N GLU A 7 20.28 -3.68 -20.96
CA GLU A 7 19.78 -4.29 -19.71
C GLU A 7 20.21 -3.50 -18.47
N TRP A 8 21.42 -2.96 -18.49
CA TRP A 8 21.92 -2.10 -17.40
C TRP A 8 21.08 -0.83 -17.23
N THR A 9 20.76 -0.14 -18.33
CA THR A 9 19.89 1.05 -18.27
C THR A 9 18.46 0.74 -17.83
N GLU A 10 17.97 -0.46 -18.12
CA GLU A 10 16.61 -0.88 -17.78
C GLU A 10 16.47 -1.20 -16.28
N VAL A 11 17.44 -1.92 -15.70
CA VAL A 11 17.47 -2.18 -14.25
C VAL A 11 17.61 -0.89 -13.44
N SER A 12 18.54 0.00 -13.81
CA SER A 12 18.70 1.28 -13.09
C SER A 12 17.45 2.15 -13.18
N SER A 13 16.72 2.13 -14.30
CA SER A 13 15.43 2.82 -14.42
C SER A 13 14.38 2.25 -13.47
N LEU A 14 14.27 0.92 -13.36
CA LEU A 14 13.34 0.29 -12.42
C LEU A 14 13.72 0.58 -10.96
N LEU A 15 15.01 0.64 -10.63
CA LEU A 15 15.47 1.01 -9.29
C LEU A 15 15.14 2.47 -8.94
N GLU A 16 15.23 3.37 -9.91
CA GLU A 16 14.80 4.76 -9.73
C GLU A 16 13.28 4.86 -9.53
N GLN A 17 12.49 4.12 -10.31
CA GLN A 17 11.04 4.04 -10.15
C GLN A 17 10.66 3.48 -8.77
N LEU A 18 11.35 2.43 -8.30
CA LEU A 18 11.14 1.86 -6.97
C LEU A 18 11.42 2.89 -5.87
N LEU A 19 12.50 3.66 -6.00
CA LEU A 19 12.83 4.75 -5.07
C LEU A 19 11.76 5.85 -5.09
N SER A 20 11.26 6.22 -6.27
CA SER A 20 10.20 7.22 -6.41
C SER A 20 8.91 6.77 -5.71
N ALA A 21 8.45 5.56 -6.00
CA ALA A 21 7.25 4.99 -5.37
C ALA A 21 7.41 4.85 -3.84
N SER A 22 8.61 4.51 -3.36
CA SER A 22 8.89 4.44 -1.93
C SER A 22 8.81 5.81 -1.25
N LYS A 23 9.31 6.87 -1.89
CA LYS A 23 9.20 8.25 -1.38
C LYS A 23 7.76 8.72 -1.34
N GLU A 24 6.98 8.40 -2.38
CA GLU A 24 5.56 8.75 -2.43
C GLU A 24 4.76 8.02 -1.35
N LEU A 25 5.00 6.71 -1.18
CA LEU A 25 4.39 5.92 -0.11
C LEU A 25 4.70 6.54 1.26
N ARG A 26 5.96 6.90 1.50
CA ARG A 26 6.34 7.60 2.73
C ARG A 26 5.55 8.89 2.89
N SER A 27 5.46 9.72 1.85
CA SER A 27 4.71 10.98 1.92
C SER A 27 3.24 10.75 2.29
N LYS A 28 2.56 9.79 1.65
CA LYS A 28 1.15 9.48 1.93
C LYS A 28 0.96 8.96 3.36
N ILE A 29 1.80 8.04 3.80
CA ILE A 29 1.70 7.46 5.14
C ILE A 29 1.98 8.50 6.24
N PHE A 30 2.92 9.43 6.02
CA PHE A 30 3.23 10.50 6.97
C PHE A 30 2.22 11.64 6.97
N ALA A 31 1.52 11.89 5.86
CA ALA A 31 0.45 12.89 5.81
C ALA A 31 -0.77 12.51 6.66
N ASP A 32 -0.79 11.28 7.21
CA ASP A 32 -1.91 10.68 7.93
C ASP A 32 -3.24 10.75 7.15
N ASP A 33 -3.14 10.73 5.83
CA ASP A 33 -4.31 10.63 4.97
C ASP A 33 -4.91 9.23 5.15
N ASP A 34 -6.22 9.15 5.33
CA ASP A 34 -6.98 7.89 5.40
C ASP A 34 -7.22 7.31 3.98
N ASP A 35 -6.43 7.77 2.99
CA ASP A 35 -6.39 7.28 1.62
C ASP A 35 -5.79 5.85 1.54
N ILE A 36 -6.54 4.87 2.08
CA ILE A 36 -6.16 3.46 2.10
C ILE A 36 -5.86 2.97 0.70
N GLU A 37 -6.78 3.19 -0.24
CA GLU A 37 -6.63 2.76 -1.63
C GLU A 37 -5.36 3.33 -2.26
N GLY A 38 -5.05 4.60 -2.00
CA GLY A 38 -3.91 5.26 -2.58
C GLY A 38 -2.56 4.81 -2.03
N TRP A 39 -2.44 4.45 -0.74
CA TRP A 39 -1.17 3.88 -0.24
C TRP A 39 -1.07 2.37 -0.47
N THR A 40 -2.19 1.62 -0.52
CA THR A 40 -2.16 0.20 -0.92
C THR A 40 -1.78 0.05 -2.39
N GLY A 41 -2.29 0.91 -3.28
CA GLY A 41 -1.92 0.90 -4.70
C GLY A 41 -0.43 1.15 -4.93
N LEU A 42 0.19 2.00 -4.09
CA LEU A 42 1.65 2.21 -4.12
C LEU A 42 2.43 0.98 -3.66
N ILE A 43 1.92 0.21 -2.69
CA ILE A 43 2.53 -1.06 -2.28
C ILE A 43 2.50 -2.06 -3.44
N ASP A 44 1.35 -2.21 -4.11
CA ASP A 44 1.20 -3.10 -5.26
C ASP A 44 2.14 -2.72 -6.41
N GLN A 45 2.25 -1.41 -6.71
CA GLN A 45 3.18 -0.90 -7.71
C GLN A 45 4.64 -1.23 -7.36
N ARG A 46 5.04 -1.08 -6.10
CA ARG A 46 6.39 -1.45 -5.64
C ARG A 46 6.65 -2.94 -5.81
N GLU A 47 5.69 -3.79 -5.47
CA GLU A 47 5.80 -5.24 -5.64
C GLU A 47 6.01 -5.61 -7.13
N GLU A 48 5.26 -4.98 -8.04
CA GLU A 48 5.39 -5.22 -9.47
C GLU A 48 6.77 -4.79 -10.00
N ILE A 49 7.28 -3.62 -9.58
CA ILE A 49 8.63 -3.18 -9.94
C ILE A 49 9.69 -4.17 -9.42
N ILE A 50 9.55 -4.65 -8.18
CA ILE A 50 10.47 -5.65 -7.60
C ILE A 50 10.44 -6.95 -8.40
N LYS A 51 9.26 -7.40 -8.87
CA LYS A 51 9.14 -8.57 -9.75
C LYS A 51 9.86 -8.38 -11.07
N GLN A 52 9.76 -7.19 -11.67
CA GLN A 52 10.45 -6.87 -12.93
C GLN A 52 11.97 -6.82 -12.75
N ILE A 53 12.47 -6.20 -11.68
CA ILE A 53 13.89 -6.20 -11.34
C ILE A 53 14.39 -7.64 -11.16
N SER A 54 13.65 -8.46 -10.40
CA SER A 54 14.00 -9.86 -10.15
C SER A 54 14.06 -10.67 -11.45
N LYS A 55 13.14 -10.42 -12.39
CA LYS A 55 13.13 -11.04 -13.71
C LYS A 55 14.36 -10.66 -14.52
N LEU A 56 14.73 -9.38 -14.56
CA LEU A 56 15.92 -8.91 -15.27
C LEU A 56 17.21 -9.48 -14.64
N GLN A 57 17.29 -9.55 -13.32
CA GLN A 57 18.42 -10.18 -12.63
C GLN A 57 18.55 -11.67 -12.99
N ASN A 58 17.44 -12.41 -13.08
CA ASN A 58 17.44 -13.80 -13.54
C ASN A 58 17.84 -13.95 -15.01
N GLN A 59 17.73 -12.89 -15.81
CA GLN A 59 18.17 -12.85 -17.21
C GLN A 59 19.65 -12.47 -17.36
N GLY A 60 20.33 -12.12 -16.27
CA GLY A 60 21.76 -11.78 -16.26
C GLY A 60 22.06 -10.31 -15.97
N ALA A 61 21.04 -9.47 -15.81
CA ALA A 61 21.24 -8.06 -15.50
C ALA A 61 21.86 -7.89 -14.10
N ILE A 62 22.89 -7.05 -14.01
CA ILE A 62 23.68 -6.88 -12.79
C ILE A 62 23.28 -5.57 -12.10
N VAL A 63 22.93 -5.66 -10.82
CA VAL A 63 22.78 -4.50 -9.93
C VAL A 63 24.16 -4.16 -9.37
N THR A 64 24.70 -3.01 -9.76
CA THR A 64 26.04 -2.58 -9.33
C THR A 64 26.04 -2.09 -7.88
N ASN A 65 27.23 -1.89 -7.31
CA ASN A 65 27.33 -1.26 -5.98
C ASN A 65 26.86 0.20 -6.01
N GLU A 66 27.09 0.90 -7.12
CA GLU A 66 26.61 2.28 -7.32
C GLU A 66 25.07 2.32 -7.32
N ASP A 67 24.41 1.37 -7.98
CA ASP A 67 22.95 1.24 -7.95
C ASP A 67 22.42 0.97 -6.53
N LYS A 68 23.12 0.12 -5.76
CA LYS A 68 22.75 -0.18 -4.38
C LYS A 68 22.80 1.07 -3.51
N GLU A 69 23.90 1.82 -3.54
CA GLU A 69 24.07 3.05 -2.76
C GLU A 69 23.12 4.15 -3.22
N ARG A 70 22.93 4.28 -4.53
CA ARG A 70 22.12 5.35 -5.10
C ARG A 70 20.63 5.16 -4.86
N TYR A 71 20.14 3.92 -4.92
CA TYR A 71 18.71 3.60 -4.91
C TYR A 71 18.31 2.67 -3.75
N LEU A 72 18.86 1.45 -3.69
CA LEU A 72 18.36 0.41 -2.78
C LEU A 72 18.55 0.76 -1.30
N GLN A 73 19.69 1.37 -0.94
CA GLN A 73 19.93 1.82 0.43
C GLN A 73 18.86 2.83 0.87
N LYS A 74 18.50 3.78 0.01
CA LYS A 74 17.49 4.79 0.31
C LYS A 74 16.09 4.19 0.39
N VAL A 75 15.78 3.21 -0.45
CA VAL A 75 14.52 2.45 -0.36
C VAL A 75 14.44 1.76 1.00
N TYR A 76 15.51 1.07 1.41
CA TYR A 76 15.58 0.39 2.69
C TYR A 76 15.42 1.35 3.88
N GLU A 77 16.10 2.50 3.85
CA GLU A 77 15.96 3.54 4.87
C GLU A 77 14.53 4.09 4.97
N ILE A 78 13.84 4.22 3.83
CA ILE A 78 12.43 4.60 3.80
C ILE A 78 11.55 3.50 4.40
N ASP A 79 11.79 2.23 4.05
CA ASP A 79 11.01 1.10 4.56
C ASP A 79 11.09 1.00 6.09
N LEU A 80 12.28 1.19 6.67
CA LEU A 80 12.46 1.25 8.12
C LEU A 80 11.62 2.33 8.80
N GLN A 81 11.32 3.42 8.11
CA GLN A 81 10.49 4.51 8.63
C GLN A 81 9.00 4.25 8.42
N VAL A 82 8.62 3.66 7.28
CA VAL A 82 7.22 3.45 6.88
C VAL A 82 6.61 2.23 7.56
N PHE A 83 7.36 1.14 7.72
CA PHE A 83 6.86 -0.12 8.27
C PHE A 83 6.15 0.02 9.62
N PRO A 84 6.72 0.67 10.66
CA PRO A 84 6.02 0.82 11.95
C PRO A 84 4.77 1.71 11.87
N LEU A 85 4.65 2.58 10.86
CA LEU A 85 3.47 3.42 10.64
C LEU A 85 2.36 2.62 9.96
N LEU A 86 2.71 1.78 8.99
CA LEU A 86 1.79 0.83 8.37
C LEU A 86 1.21 -0.13 9.40
N GLU A 87 2.04 -0.73 10.26
CA GLU A 87 1.56 -1.62 11.34
C GLU A 87 0.53 -0.92 12.23
N LYS A 88 0.79 0.33 12.65
CA LYS A 88 -0.17 1.12 13.44
C LYS A 88 -1.47 1.37 12.69
N LYS A 89 -1.42 1.67 11.39
CA LYS A 89 -2.61 1.86 10.55
C LYS A 89 -3.40 0.56 10.43
N TYR A 90 -2.75 -0.58 10.21
CA TYR A 90 -3.40 -1.90 10.21
C TYR A 90 -4.08 -2.22 11.54
N ASP A 91 -3.39 -2.01 12.67
CA ASP A 91 -3.95 -2.22 14.00
C ASP A 91 -5.19 -1.34 14.26
N ASN A 92 -5.18 -0.10 13.77
CA ASN A 92 -6.32 0.80 13.87
C ASN A 92 -7.51 0.27 13.05
N LEU A 93 -7.28 -0.12 11.80
CA LEU A 93 -8.33 -0.69 10.94
C LEU A 93 -8.95 -1.97 11.52
N ASP A 94 -8.12 -2.85 12.09
CA ASP A 94 -8.60 -4.06 12.76
C ASP A 94 -9.47 -3.73 14.00
N ARG A 95 -9.06 -2.76 14.82
CA ARG A 95 -9.87 -2.28 15.96
C ARG A 95 -11.20 -1.70 15.51
N GLN A 96 -11.20 -0.88 14.45
CA GLN A 96 -12.43 -0.31 13.88
C GLN A 96 -13.36 -1.40 13.38
N SER A 97 -12.84 -2.38 12.63
CA SER A 97 -13.60 -3.55 12.16
C SER A 97 -14.23 -4.33 13.31
N LYS A 98 -13.46 -4.64 14.36
CA LYS A 98 -13.96 -5.32 15.56
C LYS A 98 -15.06 -4.52 16.27
N ASN A 99 -14.96 -3.19 16.31
CA ASN A 99 -15.99 -2.33 16.90
C ASN A 99 -17.28 -2.33 16.07
N ILE A 100 -17.18 -2.34 14.74
CA ILE A 100 -18.34 -2.47 13.84
C ILE A 100 -19.02 -3.83 14.04
N GLN A 101 -18.26 -4.92 14.13
CA GLN A 101 -18.84 -6.25 14.40
C GLN A 101 -19.56 -6.30 15.75
N LYS A 102 -18.97 -5.70 16.79
CA LYS A 102 -19.63 -5.58 18.10
C LYS A 102 -20.90 -4.74 18.03
N SER A 103 -20.91 -3.62 17.31
CA SER A 103 -22.10 -2.78 17.16
C SER A 103 -23.22 -3.50 16.40
N ILE A 104 -22.89 -4.27 15.36
CA ILE A 104 -23.84 -5.14 14.66
C ILE A 104 -24.41 -6.20 15.61
N MET A 105 -23.56 -6.86 16.41
CA MET A 105 -23.99 -7.91 17.34
C MET A 105 -24.87 -7.36 18.46
N VAL A 106 -24.54 -6.18 19.01
CA VAL A 106 -25.35 -5.48 20.02
C VAL A 106 -26.66 -5.01 19.39
N GLY A 107 -26.62 -4.41 18.20
CA GLY A 107 -27.81 -4.02 17.44
C GLY A 107 -28.74 -5.20 17.14
N ALA A 108 -28.20 -6.38 16.82
CA ALA A 108 -28.98 -7.60 16.62
C ALA A 108 -29.59 -8.12 17.93
N LYS A 109 -28.84 -8.04 19.05
CA LYS A 109 -29.31 -8.50 20.37
C LYS A 109 -30.37 -7.58 21.00
N TYR A 110 -30.26 -6.27 20.81
CA TYR A 110 -31.17 -5.29 21.40
C TYR A 110 -32.23 -4.74 20.42
N GLY A 111 -32.01 -4.86 19.10
CA GLY A 111 -32.95 -4.47 18.04
C GLY A 111 -34.11 -5.45 17.85
N SER A 112 -34.08 -6.61 18.50
CA SER A 112 -35.22 -7.54 18.52
C SER A 112 -36.40 -7.05 19.37
N TYR A 113 -36.32 -5.88 20.02
CA TYR A 113 -37.41 -5.26 20.78
C TYR A 113 -38.12 -4.09 20.07
N GLY A 114 -37.70 -3.74 18.85
CA GLY A 114 -38.37 -2.71 18.08
C GLY A 114 -37.91 -2.72 16.63
N ASN A 115 -38.85 -3.03 15.73
CA ASN A 115 -38.78 -2.92 14.28
C ASN A 115 -37.72 -1.90 13.77
N ILE A 116 -36.53 -2.36 13.36
CA ILE A 116 -35.60 -1.57 12.55
C ILE A 116 -35.23 -2.41 11.33
N ASN A 117 -35.78 -2.01 10.21
CA ASN A 117 -35.46 -2.52 8.88
C ASN A 117 -34.00 -2.11 8.57
N PRO A 118 -33.03 -3.03 8.38
CA PRO A 118 -31.63 -2.65 8.28
C PRO A 118 -31.24 -2.06 6.91
N TYR A 119 -32.10 -2.17 5.90
CA TYR A 119 -31.88 -1.64 4.56
C TYR A 119 -33.20 -1.16 3.94
N GLY A 120 -33.27 0.12 3.56
CA GLY A 120 -34.28 0.64 2.64
C GLY A 120 -35.56 1.22 3.26
N ALA A 121 -35.50 2.49 3.68
CA ALA A 121 -36.69 3.35 3.76
C ALA A 121 -36.32 4.78 3.35
N TYR A 122 -36.13 4.98 2.05
CA TYR A 122 -36.32 6.29 1.43
C TYR A 122 -37.80 6.65 1.60
N PHE A 123 -38.13 7.46 2.60
CA PHE A 123 -39.43 8.11 2.64
C PHE A 123 -39.41 9.28 1.65
N ASP A 124 -39.99 9.03 0.48
CA ASP A 124 -40.56 10.03 -0.42
C ASP A 124 -41.45 10.97 0.42
N LYS A 125 -41.08 12.25 0.50
CA LYS A 125 -41.98 13.29 1.01
C LYS A 125 -42.54 14.04 -0.19
N ARG A 126 -43.68 13.55 -0.69
CA ARG A 126 -44.67 14.43 -1.32
C ARG A 126 -45.53 15.04 -0.22
N ASN A 127 -45.45 16.36 -0.10
CA ASN A 127 -46.58 17.27 0.04
C ASN A 127 -46.11 18.66 -0.36
#